data_AF-A0AAD9JWR2-F1
#
_entry.id   AF-A0AAD9JWR2-F1
#
_cell.length_a   1.000
_cell.length_b   1.000
_cell.length_c   1.000
_cell.angle_alpha   90.00
_cell.angle_beta   90.00
_cell.angle_gamma   90.00
#
_symmetry.space_group_name_H-M   'P 1'
#
loop_
_entity.id
_entity.type
_entity.pdbx_description
1 polymer ?
#
loop_
_entity_poly.entity_id
_entity_poly.type
_entity_poly.pdbx_seq_one_letter_code
_entity_poly.pdbx_strand_id
1 'polypeptide(L)'
;MRGVNCWTDHQILRSKVAFIVRQKHNRQGTSKLTKLNTAKLSTTSHRESFEQEMDSDVAQWEEKEHSTPDEEWAALQQVVYNTAKTFIAKPDRKHQDWFDPSTTRSYTLLLAGETKPTREGCKPGALDPPLQHIKMSAYC
;
A
#
# COMPACT_ATOMS: atom_id res chain seq x y z
N MET A 1 -1.88 -13.52 40.35
CA MET A 1 -2.18 -13.47 38.90
C MET A 1 -3.65 -13.78 38.72
N ARG A 2 -4.45 -12.81 38.26
CA ARG A 2 -5.88 -13.01 38.02
C ARG A 2 -6.05 -13.67 36.67
N GLY A 3 -6.26 -14.99 36.66
CA GLY A 3 -6.70 -15.71 35.48
C GLY A 3 -8.08 -15.19 35.09
N VAL A 4 -8.19 -14.64 33.88
CA VAL A 4 -9.48 -14.27 33.30
C VAL A 4 -10.19 -15.58 32.98
N ASN A 5 -11.14 -15.99 33.82
CA ASN A 5 -12.11 -17.03 33.48
C ASN A 5 -12.91 -16.50 32.28
N CYS A 6 -12.60 -16.98 31.07
CA CYS A 6 -13.29 -16.69 29.82
C CYS A 6 -14.67 -17.39 29.73
N TRP A 7 -15.40 -17.38 30.86
CA TRP A 7 -16.74 -17.93 31.04
C TRP A 7 -17.86 -16.97 30.61
N THR A 8 -17.56 -16.02 29.73
CA THR A 8 -18.62 -15.45 28.90
C THR A 8 -18.90 -16.46 27.81
N ASP A 9 -19.99 -17.20 28.04
CA ASP A 9 -20.63 -18.23 27.23
C ASP A 9 -20.85 -17.80 25.77
N HIS A 10 -19.78 -17.77 24.97
CA HIS A 10 -19.87 -17.60 23.53
C HIS A 10 -20.14 -18.97 22.91
N GLN A 11 -21.40 -19.38 22.90
CA GLN A 11 -21.81 -20.56 22.16
C GLN A 11 -21.75 -20.24 20.66
N ILE A 12 -20.72 -20.75 19.98
CA ILE A 12 -20.61 -20.61 18.52
C ILE A 12 -21.65 -21.54 17.90
N LEU A 13 -22.78 -20.97 17.48
CA LEU A 13 -23.75 -21.69 16.68
C LEU A 13 -23.25 -21.78 15.24
N ARG A 14 -22.76 -22.96 14.84
CA ARG A 14 -22.33 -23.23 13.47
C ARG A 14 -23.51 -23.74 12.64
N SER A 15 -24.02 -22.94 11.72
CA SER A 15 -25.00 -23.37 10.71
C SER A 15 -24.32 -23.64 9.37
N LYS A 16 -24.77 -24.68 8.65
CA LYS A 16 -24.34 -24.96 7.28
C LYS A 16 -25.46 -24.56 6.33
N VAL A 17 -25.29 -23.43 5.67
CA VAL A 17 -26.24 -22.88 4.71
C VAL A 17 -25.62 -22.85 3.32
N ALA A 18 -26.40 -23.21 2.30
CA ALA A 18 -26.00 -23.12 0.91
C ALA A 18 -26.56 -21.83 0.32
N PHE A 19 -25.74 -20.79 0.25
CA PHE A 19 -26.07 -19.54 -0.43
C PHE A 19 -25.13 -19.35 -1.62
N ILE A 20 -25.68 -18.86 -2.73
CA ILE A 20 -24.90 -18.43 -3.89
C ILE A 20 -24.75 -16.92 -3.76
N VAL A 21 -23.55 -16.47 -3.40
CA VAL A 21 -23.23 -15.04 -3.48
C VAL A 21 -23.14 -14.69 -4.96
N ARG A 22 -24.18 -14.05 -5.49
CA ARG A 22 -24.10 -13.49 -6.84
C ARG A 22 -23.00 -12.44 -6.84
N GLN A 23 -21.97 -12.64 -7.67
CA GLN A 23 -20.96 -11.63 -7.86
C GLN A 23 -21.65 -10.35 -8.34
N LYS A 24 -21.39 -9.24 -7.65
CA LYS A 24 -21.81 -7.93 -8.14
C LYS A 24 -21.20 -7.75 -9.53
N HIS A 25 -22.04 -7.71 -10.56
CA HIS A 25 -21.59 -7.36 -11.89
C HIS A 25 -21.09 -5.91 -11.84
N ASN A 26 -19.77 -5.75 -11.72
CA ASN A 26 -19.16 -4.45 -11.89
C ASN A 26 -19.45 -4.02 -13.32
N ARG A 27 -20.33 -3.03 -13.50
CA ARG A 27 -20.38 -2.25 -14.72
C ARG A 27 -18.97 -1.70 -14.90
N GLN A 28 -18.19 -2.33 -15.78
CA GLN A 28 -16.90 -1.78 -16.16
C GLN A 28 -17.23 -0.40 -16.71
N GLY A 29 -16.86 0.65 -15.96
CA GLY A 29 -17.00 2.01 -16.45
C GLY A 29 -16.27 2.11 -17.78
N THR A 30 -16.66 3.08 -18.61
CA THR A 30 -15.96 3.35 -19.86
C THR A 30 -14.46 3.40 -19.58
N SER A 31 -13.70 2.61 -20.35
CA SER A 31 -12.26 2.51 -20.18
C SER A 31 -11.68 3.91 -20.31
N LYS A 32 -11.23 4.48 -19.18
CA LYS A 32 -10.59 5.79 -19.20
C LYS A 32 -9.32 5.65 -20.02
N LEU A 33 -9.13 6.54 -21.01
CA LEU A 33 -7.89 6.59 -21.77
C LEU A 33 -6.73 6.69 -20.78
N THR A 34 -5.85 5.70 -20.78
CA THR A 34 -4.76 5.64 -19.81
C THR A 34 -3.76 6.72 -20.17
N LYS A 35 -3.65 7.75 -19.33
CA LYS A 35 -2.65 8.81 -19.49
C LYS A 35 -1.24 8.23 -19.36
N LEU A 36 -0.28 8.78 -20.11
CA LEU A 36 1.13 8.44 -19.99
C LEU A 36 1.68 8.89 -18.63
N ASN A 37 2.71 8.18 -18.13
CA ASN A 37 3.29 8.44 -16.82
C ASN A 37 4.26 9.63 -16.82
N THR A 38 3.75 10.85 -16.91
CA THR A 38 4.57 12.08 -16.92
C THR A 38 5.45 12.26 -15.68
N ALA A 39 5.22 11.53 -14.59
CA ALA A 39 6.06 11.57 -13.39
C ALA A 39 7.49 11.08 -13.67
N LYS A 40 7.71 10.21 -14.66
CA LYS A 40 9.06 9.74 -15.02
C LYS A 40 9.98 10.85 -15.54
N LEU A 41 9.39 11.93 -16.09
CA LEU A 41 10.15 13.09 -16.60
C LEU A 41 10.69 14.00 -15.48
N SER A 42 10.33 13.75 -14.23
CA SER A 42 10.89 14.49 -13.09
C SER A 42 12.38 14.18 -12.86
N THR A 43 12.84 13.02 -13.32
CA THR A 43 14.25 12.61 -13.25
C THR A 43 15.01 13.18 -14.45
N THR A 44 16.06 13.98 -14.21
CA THR A 44 16.85 14.64 -15.26
C THR A 44 17.44 13.65 -16.27
N SER A 45 18.01 12.54 -15.79
CA SER A 45 18.55 11.48 -16.66
C SER A 45 17.49 10.86 -17.57
N HIS A 46 16.24 10.67 -17.09
CA HIS A 46 15.17 10.14 -17.94
C HIS A 46 14.73 11.16 -18.99
N ARG A 47 14.79 12.46 -18.67
CA ARG A 47 14.47 13.52 -19.62
C ARG A 47 15.51 13.58 -20.74
N GLU A 48 16.79 13.53 -20.41
CA GLU A 48 17.88 13.58 -21.40
C GLU A 48 17.83 12.38 -22.37
N SER A 49 17.61 11.17 -21.84
CA SER A 49 17.45 9.98 -22.69
C SER A 49 16.17 10.05 -23.54
N PHE A 50 15.09 10.65 -23.03
CA PHE A 50 13.87 10.86 -23.79
C PHE A 50 14.06 11.86 -24.93
N GLU A 51 14.77 12.96 -24.68
CA GLU A 51 15.10 13.98 -25.69
C GLU A 51 15.92 13.35 -26.83
N GLN A 52 16.94 12.55 -26.52
CA GLN A 52 17.75 11.84 -27.52
C GLN A 52 16.92 10.88 -28.39
N GLU A 53 16.02 10.11 -27.78
CA GLU A 53 15.15 9.18 -28.51
C GLU A 53 14.15 9.93 -29.40
N MET A 54 13.57 11.01 -28.88
CA MET A 54 12.66 11.87 -29.63
C MET A 54 13.35 12.52 -30.83
N ASP A 55 14.57 13.05 -30.65
CA ASP A 55 15.35 13.65 -31.73
C ASP A 55 15.68 12.62 -32.81
N SER A 56 16.02 11.39 -32.42
CA SER A 56 16.27 10.28 -33.34
C SER A 56 15.02 9.91 -34.15
N ASP A 57 13.87 9.72 -33.47
CA ASP A 57 12.62 9.30 -34.11
C ASP A 57 12.05 10.38 -35.03
N VAL A 58 12.18 11.65 -34.65
CA VAL A 58 11.77 12.78 -35.50
C VAL A 58 12.73 12.96 -36.67
N ALA A 59 14.04 12.74 -36.49
CA ALA A 59 14.99 12.78 -37.60
C ALA A 59 14.80 11.64 -38.61
N GLN A 60 14.30 10.48 -38.16
CA GLN A 60 13.94 9.36 -39.03
C GLN A 60 12.56 9.56 -39.71
N TRP A 61 11.73 10.47 -39.20
CA TRP A 61 10.45 10.78 -39.81
C TRP A 61 10.66 11.61 -41.08
N GLU A 62 10.38 11.00 -42.23
CA GLU A 62 10.41 11.66 -43.53
C GLU A 62 9.01 12.19 -43.89
N GLU A 63 8.98 13.41 -44.42
CA GLU A 63 7.78 14.02 -45.00
C GLU A 63 7.34 13.20 -46.22
N LYS A 64 6.05 12.87 -46.29
CA LYS A 64 5.53 12.14 -47.44
C LYS A 64 5.34 13.10 -48.60
N GLU A 65 5.95 12.78 -49.73
CA GLU A 65 5.68 13.51 -50.97
C GLU A 65 4.19 13.33 -51.33
N HIS A 66 3.45 14.45 -51.40
CA HIS A 66 2.00 14.55 -51.70
C HIS A 66 1.00 14.38 -50.54
N SER A 67 1.40 14.49 -49.28
CA SER A 67 0.42 14.58 -48.18
C SER A 67 -0.21 15.97 -48.06
N THR A 68 -1.41 16.02 -47.48
CA THR A 68 -1.98 17.29 -47.03
C THR A 68 -1.33 17.70 -45.70
N PRO A 69 -1.27 19.00 -45.38
CA PRO A 69 -0.70 19.47 -44.10
C PRO A 69 -1.34 18.83 -42.86
N ASP A 70 -2.64 18.52 -42.91
CA ASP A 70 -3.36 17.85 -41.82
C ASP A 70 -2.91 16.39 -41.64
N GLU A 71 -2.59 15.69 -42.74
CA GLU A 71 -2.08 14.32 -42.71
C GLU A 71 -0.64 14.25 -42.22
N GLU A 72 0.20 15.22 -42.61
CA GLU A 72 1.56 15.37 -42.10
C GLU A 72 1.57 15.65 -40.61
N TRP A 73 0.73 16.58 -40.16
CA TRP A 73 0.58 16.87 -38.74
C TRP A 73 0.11 15.65 -37.95
N ALA A 74 -0.89 14.92 -38.47
CA ALA A 74 -1.37 13.70 -37.85
C ALA A 74 -0.27 12.63 -37.77
N ALA A 75 0.54 12.46 -38.82
CA ALA A 75 1.65 11.52 -38.86
C ALA A 75 2.74 11.88 -37.84
N LEU A 76 3.16 13.14 -37.79
CA LEU A 76 4.12 13.65 -36.82
C LEU A 76 3.62 13.44 -35.39
N GLN A 77 2.36 13.79 -35.12
CA GLN A 77 1.74 13.59 -33.81
C GLN A 77 1.73 12.12 -33.41
N GLN A 78 1.51 11.19 -34.35
CA GLN A 78 1.58 9.75 -34.07
C GLN A 78 3.01 9.31 -33.73
N VAL A 79 4.03 9.77 -34.45
CA VAL A 79 5.44 9.46 -34.14
C VAL A 79 5.76 9.92 -32.73
N VAL A 80 5.56 11.22 -32.44
CA VAL A 80 5.80 11.83 -31.12
C VAL A 80 5.07 11.06 -30.01
N TYR A 81 3.79 10.72 -30.22
CA TYR A 81 3.01 10.01 -29.22
C TYR A 81 3.49 8.56 -29.01
N ASN A 82 3.92 7.88 -30.07
CA ASN A 82 4.41 6.51 -30.00
C ASN A 82 5.76 6.46 -29.27
N THR A 83 6.68 7.36 -29.57
CA THR A 83 7.96 7.51 -28.85
C THR A 83 7.73 7.83 -27.37
N ALA A 84 6.82 8.78 -27.07
CA ALA A 84 6.45 9.06 -25.69
C ALA A 84 5.84 7.83 -24.99
N LYS A 85 5.06 7.03 -25.71
CA LYS A 85 4.43 5.84 -25.17
C LYS A 85 5.40 4.69 -24.94
N THR A 86 6.42 4.50 -25.78
CA THR A 86 7.46 3.48 -25.58
C THR A 86 8.35 3.86 -24.41
N PHE A 87 8.78 5.12 -24.34
CA PHE A 87 9.74 5.57 -23.31
C PHE A 87 9.09 5.79 -21.94
N ILE A 88 8.01 6.59 -21.89
CA ILE A 88 7.38 6.99 -20.63
C ILE A 88 6.45 5.87 -20.11
N ALA A 89 5.88 5.08 -21.03
CA ALA A 89 4.92 4.02 -20.75
C ALA A 89 3.70 4.46 -19.94
N LYS A 90 2.76 3.53 -19.76
CA LYS A 90 1.62 3.72 -18.86
C LYS A 90 2.09 3.62 -17.41
N PRO A 91 1.46 4.36 -16.48
CA PRO A 91 1.76 4.20 -15.07
C PRO A 91 1.45 2.77 -14.63
N ASP A 92 2.38 2.17 -13.90
CA ASP A 92 2.18 0.83 -13.37
C ASP A 92 0.99 0.82 -12.41
N ARG A 93 0.14 -0.19 -12.56
CA ARG A 93 -0.98 -0.39 -11.66
C ARG A 93 -0.45 -0.87 -10.32
N LYS A 94 -0.24 0.06 -9.39
CA LYS A 94 -0.02 -0.30 -7.99
C LYS A 94 -1.33 -0.86 -7.43
N HIS A 95 -1.34 -2.15 -7.15
CA HIS A 95 -2.34 -2.72 -6.27
C HIS A 95 -2.07 -2.15 -4.88
N GLN A 96 -3.05 -1.51 -4.26
CA GLN A 96 -2.94 -1.17 -2.84
C GLN A 96 -2.95 -2.49 -2.07
N ASP A 97 -1.76 -3.02 -1.82
CA ASP A 97 -1.60 -4.07 -0.85
C ASP A 97 -1.65 -3.42 0.52
N TRP A 98 -2.58 -3.86 1.35
CA TRP A 98 -2.75 -3.34 2.71
C TRP A 98 -1.50 -3.59 3.57
N PHE A 99 -0.62 -4.47 3.10
CA PHE A 99 0.64 -4.84 3.75
C PHE A 99 1.89 -4.23 3.09
N ASP A 100 1.74 -3.33 2.10
CA ASP A 100 2.92 -2.69 1.52
C ASP A 100 3.57 -1.77 2.58
N PRO A 101 4.84 -2.02 2.98
CA PRO A 101 5.53 -1.23 3.99
C PRO A 101 5.70 0.23 3.56
N SER A 102 5.62 0.54 2.26
CA SER A 102 5.68 1.91 1.74
C SER A 102 4.42 2.74 2.05
N THR A 103 3.27 2.09 2.28
CA THR A 103 2.03 2.74 2.78
C THR A 103 2.02 2.94 4.29
N THR A 104 3.04 2.45 5.00
CA THR A 104 3.16 2.61 6.45
C THR A 104 3.75 3.98 6.78
N ARG A 105 2.97 5.03 6.58
CA ARG A 105 3.29 6.36 7.09
C ARG A 105 3.00 6.37 8.60
N SER A 106 4.10 6.36 9.37
CA SER A 106 4.24 6.76 10.78
C SER A 106 3.50 5.96 11.86
N TYR A 107 4.05 4.81 12.27
CA TYR A 107 3.88 4.31 13.65
C TYR A 107 4.77 5.05 14.67
N THR A 108 5.53 6.06 14.23
CA THR A 108 6.51 6.78 15.06
C THR A 108 5.88 7.54 16.24
N LEU A 109 4.59 7.86 16.17
CA LEU A 109 3.85 8.48 17.29
C LEU A 109 3.31 7.46 18.30
N LEU A 110 3.22 6.17 17.95
CA LEU A 110 2.69 5.13 18.83
C LEU A 110 3.74 4.58 19.81
N LEU A 111 5.03 4.80 19.56
CA LEU A 111 6.12 4.36 20.43
C LEU A 111 6.65 5.46 21.37
N ALA A 112 6.19 6.71 21.23
CA ALA A 112 6.65 7.84 22.02
C ALA A 112 5.82 8.13 23.29
N GLY A 113 4.89 7.24 23.66
CA GLY A 113 3.94 7.45 24.76
C GLY A 113 4.29 6.82 26.11
N GLU A 114 5.41 6.10 26.25
CA GLU A 114 5.75 5.43 27.52
C GLU A 114 6.90 6.11 28.27
N THR A 115 6.72 7.38 28.66
CA THR A 115 7.45 7.90 29.82
C THR A 115 6.65 7.57 31.08
N LYS A 116 7.03 6.49 31.76
CA LYS A 116 6.49 6.13 33.08
C LYS A 116 6.73 7.29 34.06
N PRO A 117 5.71 7.80 34.77
CA PRO A 117 5.96 8.72 35.87
C PRO A 117 6.60 7.95 37.04
N THR A 118 7.83 8.34 37.39
CA THR A 118 8.53 7.94 38.61
C THR A 118 7.72 8.38 39.81
N ARG A 119 7.09 7.44 40.54
CA ARG A 119 6.41 7.74 41.80
C ARG A 119 7.44 7.71 42.92
N GLU A 120 7.91 8.89 43.31
CA GLU A 120 8.63 9.10 44.56
C GLU A 120 7.70 8.81 45.75
N GLY A 121 8.27 8.15 46.77
CA GLY A 121 7.70 8.13 48.13
C GLY A 121 6.95 6.86 48.53
N CYS A 122 7.68 5.83 48.96
CA CYS A 122 7.27 4.99 50.08
C CYS A 122 8.52 4.39 50.75
N LYS A 123 8.81 4.82 51.98
CA LYS A 123 9.89 4.27 52.80
C LYS A 123 9.59 2.80 53.13
N PRO A 124 10.58 1.89 53.10
CA PRO A 124 10.39 0.52 53.56
C PRO A 124 10.38 0.51 55.10
N GLY A 125 9.19 0.31 55.68
CA GLY A 125 9.02 0.05 57.10
C GLY A 125 8.84 -1.45 57.35
N ALA A 126 9.77 -2.01 58.12
CA ALA A 126 9.71 -3.22 58.92
C ALA A 126 9.54 -4.59 58.21
N LEU A 127 10.57 -5.42 58.45
CA LEU A 127 10.55 -6.88 58.31
C LEU A 127 9.41 -7.50 59.12
N ASP A 128 8.71 -8.46 58.53
CA ASP A 128 8.12 -9.59 59.25
C ASP A 128 8.66 -10.91 58.65
N PRO A 129 8.96 -11.93 59.50
CA PRO A 129 9.78 -13.10 59.13
C PRO A 129 9.03 -14.17 58.33
N PRO A 130 9.75 -15.10 57.67
CA PRO A 130 9.15 -16.10 56.80
C PRO A 130 8.67 -17.37 57.54
N LEU A 131 7.53 -17.87 57.04
CA LEU A 131 7.11 -19.27 56.92
C LEU A 131 7.29 -20.21 58.12
N GLN A 132 6.16 -20.66 58.69
CA GLN A 132 6.05 -22.02 59.20
C GLN A 132 4.76 -22.69 58.72
N HIS A 133 4.98 -23.77 57.95
CA HIS A 133 4.16 -24.97 57.77
C HIS A 133 2.87 -25.07 58.60
N ILE A 134 1.73 -25.40 57.97
CA ILE A 134 0.78 -26.42 58.46
C ILE A 134 0.03 -27.07 57.27
N LYS A 135 0.39 -28.33 57.04
CA LYS A 135 -0.34 -29.54 56.62
C LYS A 135 -1.50 -29.46 55.60
N MET A 136 -1.29 -30.19 54.50
CA MET A 136 -2.32 -30.79 53.65
C MET A 136 -3.27 -31.67 54.47
N SER A 137 -4.57 -31.50 54.25
CA SER A 137 -5.57 -32.50 54.59
C SER A 137 -6.47 -32.69 53.37
N ALA A 138 -6.37 -33.89 52.79
CA ALA A 138 -7.29 -34.39 51.78
C ALA A 138 -8.57 -34.83 52.48
N TYR A 139 -9.72 -34.46 51.91
CA TYR A 139 -10.98 -35.15 52.14
C TYR A 139 -11.66 -35.40 50.79
N CYS A 140 -12.30 -36.56 50.74
CA CYS A 140 -12.88 -37.28 49.60
C CYS A 140 -13.80 -36.47 48.69
#